data_AF-A0A496WBT9-F1
#
_entry.id   AF-A0A496WBT9-F1
#
_cell.length_a   1.000
_cell.length_b   1.000
_cell.length_c   1.000
_cell.angle_alpha   90.00
_cell.angle_beta   90.00
_cell.angle_gamma   90.00
#
_symmetry.space_group_name_H-M   'P 1'
#
loop_
_entity.id
_entity.type
_entity.pdbx_description
1 polymer ?
#
loop_
_entity_poly.entity_id
_entity_poly.type
_entity_poly.pdbx_seq_one_letter_code
_entity_poly.pdbx_strand_id
1 'polypeptide(L)'
;MSFHDAMFSFTGGIQVWFYWLGLAIVATPVLLAFSKATRRDAVIVLLTNICVIASMGWMYRQMGYVRLLGIVHVFLWTPLVVYLWRRAMSSEITLPFRIVIWLFVATLLVSLAFDYIDVVRYLLGDHASMIKS
;
A
#
# COMPACT_ATOMS: atom_id res chain seq x y z
N MET A 1 -7.80 15.19 -15.04
CA MET A 1 -6.91 14.01 -15.03
C MET A 1 -7.42 13.04 -13.97
N SER A 2 -7.53 11.73 -14.26
CA SER A 2 -7.95 10.74 -13.26
C SER A 2 -6.79 10.43 -12.28
N PHE A 3 -7.09 9.85 -11.12
CA PHE A 3 -6.06 9.41 -10.15
C PHE A 3 -5.05 8.44 -10.78
N HIS A 4 -5.53 7.54 -11.63
CA HIS A 4 -4.70 6.60 -12.36
C HIS A 4 -3.77 7.31 -13.33
N ASP A 5 -4.29 8.27 -14.11
CA ASP A 5 -3.47 9.07 -15.03
C ASP A 5 -2.41 9.90 -14.28
N ALA A 6 -2.75 10.44 -13.10
CA ALA A 6 -1.80 11.14 -12.24
C ALA A 6 -0.66 10.23 -11.76
N MET A 7 -0.99 9.03 -11.28
CA MET A 7 -0.02 8.06 -10.78
C MET A 7 0.91 7.54 -11.89
N PHE A 8 0.41 7.39 -13.11
CA PHE A 8 1.21 6.95 -14.25
C PHE A 8 1.83 8.09 -15.07
N SER A 9 1.66 9.34 -14.65
CA SER A 9 2.37 10.48 -15.24
C SER A 9 3.85 10.54 -14.82
N PHE A 10 4.21 9.86 -13.72
CA PHE A 10 5.60 9.70 -13.29
C PHE A 10 6.37 8.78 -14.24
N THR A 11 7.60 9.13 -14.57
CA THR A 11 8.48 8.36 -15.48
C THR A 11 9.65 7.72 -14.74
N GLY A 12 10.25 6.68 -15.34
CA GLY A 12 11.45 6.03 -14.82
C GLY A 12 11.20 5.10 -13.62
N GLY A 13 12.06 5.16 -12.61
CA GLY A 13 12.04 4.20 -11.49
C GLY A 13 10.78 4.22 -10.63
N ILE A 14 10.13 5.38 -10.49
CA ILE A 14 8.89 5.53 -9.71
C ILE A 14 7.74 4.79 -10.41
N GLN A 15 7.68 4.83 -11.74
CA GLN A 15 6.66 4.12 -12.51
C GLN A 15 6.79 2.60 -12.33
N VAL A 16 8.02 2.09 -12.40
CA VAL A 16 8.32 0.67 -12.16
C VAL A 16 7.92 0.27 -10.74
N TRP A 17 8.20 1.13 -9.75
CA TRP A 17 7.78 0.90 -8.37
C TRP A 17 6.26 0.81 -8.22
N PHE A 18 5.49 1.66 -8.90
CA PHE A 18 4.02 1.57 -8.87
C PHE A 18 3.49 0.29 -9.53
N TYR A 19 4.10 -0.18 -10.62
CA TYR A 19 3.75 -1.48 -11.19
C TYR A 19 4.08 -2.63 -10.23
N TRP A 20 5.24 -2.58 -9.58
CA TRP A 20 5.62 -3.55 -8.56
C TRP A 20 4.63 -3.55 -7.39
N LEU A 21 4.28 -2.38 -6.86
CA LEU A 21 3.34 -2.22 -5.77
C LEU A 21 1.95 -2.76 -6.15
N GLY A 22 1.45 -2.42 -7.33
CA GLY A 22 0.19 -2.94 -7.85
C GLY A 22 0.20 -4.46 -7.99
N LEU A 23 1.29 -5.02 -8.52
CA LEU A 23 1.48 -6.48 -8.59
C LEU A 23 1.49 -7.10 -7.20
N ALA A 24 2.24 -6.53 -6.24
CA ALA A 24 2.35 -7.05 -4.88
C ALA A 24 1.00 -7.05 -4.15
N ILE A 25 0.19 -5.99 -4.33
CA ILE A 25 -1.15 -5.83 -3.75
C ILE A 25 -2.12 -6.92 -4.23
N VAL A 26 -2.03 -7.31 -5.51
CA VAL A 26 -2.91 -8.33 -6.11
C VAL A 26 -2.37 -9.74 -5.91
N ALA A 27 -1.07 -9.95 -6.12
CA ALA A 27 -0.43 -11.26 -6.04
C ALA A 27 -0.44 -11.81 -4.61
N THR A 28 -0.19 -10.98 -3.60
CA THR A 28 -0.13 -11.43 -2.20
C THR A 28 -1.40 -12.15 -1.73
N PRO A 29 -2.61 -11.56 -1.80
CA PRO A 29 -3.82 -12.24 -1.35
C PRO A 29 -4.10 -13.51 -2.18
N VAL A 30 -3.81 -13.51 -3.48
CA VAL A 30 -3.97 -14.70 -4.34
C VAL A 30 -3.05 -15.83 -3.88
N LEU A 31 -1.76 -15.54 -3.67
CA LEU A 31 -0.78 -16.51 -3.21
C LEU A 31 -1.12 -17.03 -1.80
N LEU A 32 -1.51 -16.16 -0.88
CA LEU A 32 -1.88 -16.56 0.49
C LEU A 32 -3.18 -17.38 0.54
N ALA A 33 -4.07 -17.28 -0.45
CA ALA A 33 -5.32 -18.04 -0.48
C ALA A 33 -5.11 -19.55 -0.70
N PHE A 34 -3.98 -19.96 -1.29
CA PHE A 34 -3.66 -21.36 -1.57
C PHE A 34 -3.35 -22.18 -0.31
N SER A 35 -3.00 -21.55 0.81
CA SER A 35 -2.79 -22.25 2.08
C SER A 35 -3.94 -22.01 3.06
N LYS A 36 -4.40 -23.09 3.70
CA LYS A 36 -5.44 -23.01 4.74
C LYS A 36 -5.00 -22.15 5.93
N ALA A 37 -3.71 -22.17 6.27
CA ALA A 37 -3.14 -21.42 7.39
C ALA A 37 -3.10 -19.90 7.15
N THR A 38 -3.07 -19.47 5.88
CA THR A 38 -2.97 -18.06 5.48
C THR A 38 -4.21 -17.54 4.77
N ARG A 39 -5.26 -18.35 4.60
CA ARG A 39 -6.49 -17.94 3.91
C ARG A 39 -7.19 -16.76 4.58
N ARG A 40 -7.16 -16.70 5.92
CA ARG A 40 -7.68 -15.55 6.66
C ARG A 40 -6.84 -14.30 6.39
N ASP A 41 -5.52 -14.46 6.35
CA ASP A 41 -4.57 -13.37 6.03
C ASP A 41 -4.82 -12.84 4.62
N ALA A 42 -5.08 -13.72 3.64
CA ALA A 42 -5.45 -13.35 2.28
C ALA A 42 -6.69 -12.44 2.23
N VAL A 43 -7.75 -12.80 2.97
CA VAL A 43 -8.98 -12.00 3.04
C VAL A 43 -8.72 -10.64 3.70
N ILE A 44 -7.95 -10.61 4.79
CA ILE A 44 -7.60 -9.36 5.48
C ILE A 44 -6.81 -8.43 4.56
N VAL A 45 -5.79 -8.95 3.87
CA VAL A 45 -5.00 -8.19 2.88
C VAL A 45 -5.91 -7.66 1.77
N LEU A 46 -6.76 -8.51 1.20
CA LEU A 46 -7.67 -8.13 0.13
C LEU A 46 -8.63 -7.01 0.57
N LEU A 47 -9.30 -7.17 1.71
CA LEU A 47 -10.24 -6.18 2.24
C LEU A 47 -9.54 -4.86 2.55
N THR A 48 -8.35 -4.91 3.16
CA THR A 48 -7.57 -3.69 3.46
C THR A 48 -7.23 -2.94 2.17
N ASN A 49 -6.79 -3.64 1.13
CA ASN A 49 -6.46 -3.01 -0.16
C ASN A 49 -7.70 -2.43 -0.86
N ILE A 50 -8.86 -3.09 -0.77
CA ILE A 50 -10.13 -2.53 -1.27
C ILE A 50 -10.47 -1.24 -0.51
N CYS A 51 -10.35 -1.24 0.82
CA CYS A 51 -10.57 -0.05 1.64
C CYS A 51 -9.61 1.09 1.28
N VAL A 52 -8.34 0.79 1.00
CA VAL A 52 -7.35 1.78 0.54
C VAL A 52 -7.77 2.40 -0.78
N ILE A 53 -8.09 1.57 -1.79
CA ILE A 53 -8.49 2.05 -3.12
C ILE A 53 -9.75 2.93 -3.02
N ALA A 54 -10.75 2.49 -2.26
CA ALA A 54 -12.00 3.24 -2.06
C ALA A 54 -11.75 4.58 -1.35
N SER A 55 -10.94 4.58 -0.29
CA SER A 55 -10.62 5.76 0.51
C SER A 55 -9.77 6.76 -0.28
N MET A 56 -8.76 6.29 -1.03
CA MET A 56 -7.95 7.12 -1.93
C MET A 56 -8.82 7.78 -3.01
N GLY A 57 -9.70 6.99 -3.65
CA GLY A 57 -10.61 7.51 -4.67
C GLY A 57 -11.59 8.54 -4.12
N TRP A 58 -12.10 8.33 -2.91
CA TRP A 58 -12.96 9.30 -2.23
C TRP A 58 -12.18 10.58 -1.88
N MET A 59 -11.00 10.47 -1.30
CA MET A 59 -10.22 11.61 -0.84
C MET A 59 -9.66 12.44 -2.01
N TYR A 60 -9.26 11.79 -3.10
CA TYR A 60 -8.85 12.44 -4.35
C TYR A 60 -9.97 13.32 -4.93
N ARG A 61 -11.24 12.88 -4.85
CA ARG A 61 -12.38 13.69 -5.32
C ARG A 61 -12.62 14.93 -4.46
N GLN A 62 -12.24 14.91 -3.19
CA GLN A 62 -12.43 16.03 -2.27
C GLN A 62 -11.29 17.06 -2.35
N MET A 63 -10.04 16.59 -2.45
CA MET A 63 -8.85 17.44 -2.28
C MET A 63 -7.88 17.45 -3.47
N GLY A 64 -8.11 16.63 -4.50
CA GLY A 64 -7.18 16.47 -5.62
C GLY A 64 -5.92 15.66 -5.27
N TYR A 65 -4.88 15.74 -6.12
CA TYR A 65 -3.61 15.01 -5.95
C TYR A 65 -2.64 15.74 -4.99
N VAL A 66 -3.01 15.79 -3.72
CA VAL A 66 -2.20 16.40 -2.65
C VAL A 66 -1.41 15.35 -1.87
N ARG A 67 -0.28 15.77 -1.28
CA ARG A 67 0.57 14.89 -0.44
C ARG A 67 -0.16 14.23 0.73
N LEU A 68 -1.26 14.84 1.20
CA LEU A 68 -2.11 14.26 2.25
C LEU A 68 -2.73 12.91 1.86
N LEU A 69 -2.79 12.55 0.56
CA LEU A 69 -3.22 11.22 0.09
C LEU A 69 -2.50 10.07 0.80
N GLY A 70 -1.22 10.24 1.16
CA GLY A 70 -0.46 9.24 1.91
C GLY A 70 -1.04 8.89 3.29
N ILE A 71 -1.90 9.74 3.87
CA ILE A 71 -2.51 9.46 5.18
C ILE A 71 -3.41 8.21 5.16
N VAL A 72 -4.04 7.93 4.01
CA VAL A 72 -4.88 6.74 3.83
C VAL A 72 -4.03 5.49 3.97
N HIS A 73 -2.85 5.47 3.32
CA HIS A 73 -1.89 4.37 3.45
C HIS A 73 -1.36 4.26 4.87
N VAL A 74 -0.96 5.38 5.49
CA VAL A 74 -0.47 5.40 6.86
C VAL A 74 -1.49 4.77 7.82
N PHE A 75 -2.77 5.14 7.71
CA PHE A 75 -3.81 4.65 8.60
C PHE A 75 -4.19 3.18 8.36
N LEU A 76 -4.24 2.73 7.10
CA LEU A 76 -4.69 1.37 6.75
C LEU A 76 -3.55 0.35 6.66
N TRP A 77 -2.39 0.73 6.12
CA TRP A 77 -1.25 -0.18 5.98
C TRP A 77 -0.43 -0.33 7.26
N THR A 78 -0.35 0.67 8.15
CA THR A 78 0.41 0.52 9.40
C THR A 78 -0.14 -0.64 10.26
N PRO A 79 -1.46 -0.73 10.54
CA PRO A 79 -2.02 -1.87 11.27
C PRO A 79 -1.85 -3.20 10.52
N LEU A 80 -1.97 -3.17 9.18
CA LEU A 80 -1.78 -4.36 8.34
C LEU A 80 -0.35 -4.89 8.42
N VAL A 81 0.66 -4.01 8.36
CA VAL A 81 2.07 -4.37 8.51
C VAL A 81 2.31 -5.01 9.87
N VAL A 82 1.82 -4.41 10.95
CA VAL A 82 1.96 -4.99 12.30
C VAL A 82 1.30 -6.36 12.41
N TYR A 83 0.11 -6.53 11.82
CA TYR A 83 -0.59 -7.81 11.77
C TYR A 83 0.22 -8.88 11.01
N LEU A 84 0.65 -8.56 9.79
CA LEU A 84 1.40 -9.47 8.93
C LEU A 84 2.77 -9.81 9.49
N TRP A 85 3.45 -8.85 10.12
CA TRP A 85 4.71 -9.09 10.82
C TRP A 85 4.54 -10.16 11.91
N ARG A 86 3.52 -10.02 12.76
CA ARG A 86 3.21 -11.02 13.80
C ARG A 86 2.86 -12.38 13.19
N ARG A 87 2.11 -12.42 12.08
CA ARG A 87 1.82 -13.68 11.38
C ARG A 87 3.08 -14.31 10.78
N ALA A 88 3.98 -13.53 10.18
CA ALA A 88 5.22 -14.04 9.61
C ALA A 88 6.17 -14.64 10.66
N MET A 89 6.07 -14.21 11.92
CA MET A 89 6.81 -14.79 13.05
C MET A 89 6.18 -16.09 13.59
N SER A 90 4.94 -16.42 13.20
CA SER A 90 4.26 -17.65 13.64
C SER A 90 4.90 -18.91 13.02
N SER A 91 5.04 -19.97 13.83
CA SER A 91 5.51 -21.28 13.36
C SER A 91 4.49 -22.00 12.47
N GLU A 92 3.22 -21.57 12.47
CA GLU A 92 2.13 -22.18 11.69
C GLU A 92 2.27 -21.96 10.18
N ILE A 93 3.05 -20.96 9.75
CA ILE A 93 3.18 -20.58 8.35
C ILE A 93 4.41 -21.26 7.76
N THR A 94 4.20 -22.04 6.69
CA THR A 94 5.30 -22.69 5.96
C THR A 94 6.20 -21.66 5.27
N LEU A 95 7.46 -22.03 5.03
CA LEU A 95 8.48 -21.13 4.50
C LEU A 95 8.06 -20.37 3.23
N PRO A 96 7.43 -20.98 2.20
CA PRO A 96 7.05 -20.26 0.99
C PRO A 96 6.08 -19.10 1.24
N PHE A 97 5.00 -19.33 2.01
CA PHE A 97 4.04 -18.27 2.32
C PHE A 97 4.63 -17.22 3.27
N ARG A 98 5.54 -17.64 4.17
CA ARG A 98 6.26 -16.72 5.04
C ARG A 98 7.12 -15.74 4.23
N ILE A 99 7.80 -16.21 3.18
CA ILE A 99 8.56 -15.37 2.26
C ILE A 99 7.63 -14.37 1.56
N VAL A 100 6.46 -14.81 1.08
CA VAL A 100 5.47 -13.91 0.46
C VAL A 100 5.03 -12.81 1.43
N ILE A 101 4.74 -13.15 2.69
CA ILE A 101 4.36 -12.16 3.70
C ILE A 101 5.51 -11.17 3.95
N TRP A 102 6.74 -11.66 4.10
CA TRP A 102 7.91 -10.78 4.32
C TRP A 102 8.18 -9.85 3.15
N LEU A 103 8.10 -10.34 1.91
CA LEU A 103 8.25 -9.52 0.71
C LEU A 103 7.17 -8.44 0.63
N PHE A 104 5.93 -8.79 0.96
CA PHE A 104 4.84 -7.83 0.97
C PHE A 104 5.00 -6.78 2.09
N VAL A 105 5.35 -7.22 3.30
CA VAL A 105 5.66 -6.32 4.43
C VAL A 105 6.80 -5.37 4.09
N ALA A 106 7.88 -5.85 3.47
CA ALA A 106 9.00 -5.01 3.04
C ALA A 106 8.54 -3.97 2.00
N THR A 107 7.71 -4.38 1.04
CA THR A 107 7.14 -3.48 0.02
C THR A 107 6.27 -2.40 0.67
N LEU A 108 5.41 -2.77 1.62
CA LEU A 108 4.56 -1.81 2.35
C LEU A 108 5.38 -0.85 3.22
N LEU A 109 6.46 -1.32 3.85
CA LEU A 109 7.33 -0.47 4.67
C LEU A 109 8.04 0.60 3.85
N VAL A 110 8.53 0.25 2.65
CA VAL A 110 9.14 1.22 1.74
C VAL A 110 8.12 2.26 1.30
N SER A 111 6.91 1.84 0.91
CA SER A 111 5.84 2.78 0.54
C SER A 111 5.41 3.66 1.71
N LEU A 112 5.21 3.09 2.90
CA LEU A 112 4.87 3.82 4.12
C LEU A 112 5.91 4.88 4.45
N ALA A 113 7.20 4.60 4.28
CA ALA A 113 8.25 5.59 4.52
C ALA A 113 8.05 6.85 3.64
N PHE A 114 7.72 6.66 2.36
CA PHE A 114 7.37 7.78 1.47
C PHE A 114 6.07 8.47 1.93
N ASP A 115 5.03 7.71 2.26
CA ASP A 115 3.75 8.26 2.71
C ASP A 115 3.90 9.12 3.99
N TYR A 116 4.71 8.66 4.96
CA TYR A 116 5.00 9.43 6.18
C TYR A 116 5.74 10.74 5.87
N ILE A 117 6.74 10.70 4.97
CA ILE A 117 7.47 11.90 4.55
C ILE A 117 6.50 12.91 3.90
N ASP A 118 5.61 12.44 3.04
CA ASP A 118 4.66 13.30 2.33
C ASP A 118 3.60 13.88 3.28
N VAL A 119 3.09 13.09 4.23
CA VAL A 119 2.17 13.58 5.27
C VAL A 119 2.86 14.62 6.16
N VAL A 120 4.10 14.38 6.60
CA VAL A 120 4.85 15.34 7.41
C VAL A 120 5.10 16.64 6.63
N ARG A 121 5.52 16.56 5.37
CA ARG A 121 5.70 17.75 4.51
C ARG A 121 4.42 18.54 4.32
N TYR A 122 3.29 17.84 4.13
CA TYR A 122 1.98 18.48 4.04
C TYR A 122 1.60 19.21 5.33
N LEU A 123 1.82 18.59 6.49
CA LEU A 123 1.57 19.21 7.80
C LEU A 123 2.49 20.40 8.08
N LEU A 124 3.72 20.39 7.54
CA LEU A 124 4.66 21.51 7.59
C LEU A 124 4.31 22.66 6.63
N GLY A 125 3.17 22.59 5.93
CA GLY A 125 2.65 23.66 5.09
C GLY A 125 2.93 23.49 3.59
N ASP A 126 3.59 22.41 3.17
CA ASP A 126 3.81 22.12 1.75
C ASP A 126 2.56 21.44 1.14
N HIS A 127 1.52 22.27 0.95
CA HIS A 127 0.25 21.89 0.34
C HIS A 127 0.29 21.87 -1.19
N ALA A 128 1.47 21.97 -1.80
CA ALA A 128 1.60 21.99 -3.25
C ALA A 128 1.03 20.71 -3.88
N SER A 129 0.36 20.88 -5.03
CA SER A 129 -0.09 19.78 -5.87
C SER A 129 1.12 18.93 -6.27
N MET A 130 1.00 17.61 -6.16
CA MET A 130 2.04 16.68 -6.63
C MET A 130 2.05 16.52 -8.16
N ILE A 131 1.05 17.09 -8.85
CA ILE A 131 1.04 17.23 -10.31
C ILE A 131 1.58 18.63 -10.63
N LYS A 132 2.64 18.72 -11.45
CA LYS A 132 3.07 19.99 -12.06
C LYS A 132 1.95 20.47 -12.99
N SER A 133 1.35 21.62 -12.67
CA SER A 133 0.45 22.34 -13.60
C SER A 133 1.21 22.79 -14.85
#